data_AF-A0A2E2W1V5-F1
#
_entry.id   AF-A0A2E2W1V5-F1
#
_cell.length_a   1.000
_cell.length_b   1.000
_cell.length_c   1.000
_cell.angle_alpha   90.00
_cell.angle_beta   90.00
_cell.angle_gamma   90.00
#
_symmetry.space_group_name_H-M   'P 1'
#
loop_
_entity.id
_entity.type
_entity.pdbx_description
1 polymer ?
#
loop_
_entity_poly.entity_id
_entity_poly.type
_entity_poly.pdbx_seq_one_letter_code
_entity_poly.pdbx_strand_id
1 'polypeptide(L)'
;MITKKFLGKCAAIFALVFSSSLYAAPIYVGSWDTYNADGPSWSDFTTPTYTGQEVAALLFGGSFSNYAISTVSTDPLAINNMVWLDQIYIGVDLFGESYRVDSNNNGIYDINGDTTAWVRDNGQGGGYINYAFMIEQTPGGTVPAPGTLLLLGIGLAALSLRAKLAAR
;
A
#
# COMPACT_ATOMS: atom_id res chain seq x y z
N MET A 1 50.80 -1.35 -44.76
CA MET A 1 49.41 -0.88 -45.02
C MET A 1 48.45 -1.87 -44.36
N ILE A 2 47.93 -1.54 -43.17
CA ILE A 2 46.92 -2.34 -42.45
C ILE A 2 45.63 -1.52 -42.44
N THR A 3 44.55 -2.12 -42.94
CA THR A 3 43.30 -1.47 -43.32
C THR A 3 42.38 -1.21 -42.12
N LYS A 4 41.97 0.05 -41.97
CA LYS A 4 41.00 0.57 -40.98
C LYS A 4 39.56 0.10 -41.27
N LYS A 5 39.22 -1.17 -41.07
CA LYS A 5 37.84 -1.66 -41.24
C LYS A 5 37.36 -2.52 -40.06
N PHE A 6 37.38 -1.98 -38.83
CA PHE A 6 36.69 -2.65 -37.71
C PHE A 6 36.00 -1.72 -36.70
N LEU A 7 35.85 -0.43 -37.00
CA LEU A 7 35.37 0.57 -36.04
C LEU A 7 33.89 0.96 -36.22
N GLY A 8 33.05 0.06 -36.73
CA GLY A 8 31.71 0.40 -37.25
C GLY A 8 30.49 -0.20 -36.53
N LYS A 9 30.64 -1.02 -35.48
CA LYS A 9 29.51 -1.86 -35.01
C LYS A 9 29.16 -1.85 -33.52
N CYS A 10 29.67 -0.92 -32.71
CA CYS A 10 29.37 -0.93 -31.26
C CYS A 10 28.47 0.21 -30.73
N ALA A 11 27.91 1.07 -31.59
CA ALA A 11 27.21 2.27 -31.12
C ALA A 11 25.67 2.16 -31.01
N ALA A 12 25.08 0.96 -31.10
CA ALA A 12 23.62 0.81 -31.21
C ALA A 12 23.00 -0.19 -30.23
N ILE A 13 23.60 -0.40 -29.05
CA ILE A 13 23.01 -1.26 -28.01
C ILE A 13 23.27 -0.59 -26.66
N PHE A 14 22.41 0.32 -26.20
CA PHE A 14 22.22 0.65 -24.77
C PHE A 14 21.11 1.71 -24.57
N ALA A 15 19.92 1.47 -25.13
CA ALA A 15 18.75 2.30 -24.83
C ALA A 15 17.49 1.44 -24.63
N LEU A 16 17.63 0.25 -24.05
CA LEU A 16 16.52 -0.36 -23.32
C LEU A 16 16.53 0.29 -21.93
N VAL A 17 16.00 1.52 -21.84
CA VAL A 17 15.64 2.09 -20.55
C VAL A 17 14.41 1.32 -20.10
N PHE A 18 14.62 0.27 -19.31
CA PHE A 18 13.54 -0.34 -18.55
C PHE A 18 12.97 0.76 -17.65
N SER A 19 11.80 1.26 -18.03
CA SER A 19 10.96 2.04 -17.13
C SER A 19 10.38 1.05 -16.12
N SER A 20 11.16 0.64 -15.13
CA SER A 20 10.57 0.04 -13.94
C SER A 20 9.74 1.14 -13.29
N SER A 21 8.42 0.99 -13.29
CA SER A 21 7.54 1.76 -12.41
C SER A 21 8.13 1.63 -11.00
N LEU A 22 8.58 2.74 -10.44
CA LEU A 22 9.06 2.77 -9.07
C LEU A 22 7.81 2.62 -8.19
N TYR A 23 7.41 1.38 -7.90
CA TYR A 23 6.38 1.13 -6.91
C TYR A 23 6.97 1.54 -5.56
N ALA A 24 6.45 2.61 -4.97
CA ALA A 24 6.81 2.97 -3.61
C ALA A 24 6.41 1.80 -2.70
N ALA A 25 7.36 1.30 -1.91
CA ALA A 25 7.05 0.26 -0.95
C ALA A 25 5.95 0.74 0.00
N PRO A 26 5.05 -0.15 0.49
CA PRO A 26 4.06 0.22 1.48
C PRO A 26 4.70 0.89 2.70
N ILE A 27 4.07 1.93 3.22
CA ILE A 27 4.58 2.68 4.38
C ILE A 27 3.67 2.44 5.57
N TYR A 28 4.26 1.98 6.67
CA TYR A 28 3.55 1.84 7.94
C TYR A 28 3.05 3.22 8.43
N VAL A 29 1.76 3.34 8.68
CA VAL A 29 1.15 4.62 9.15
C VAL A 29 0.69 4.57 10.61
N GLY A 30 0.44 3.38 11.15
CA GLY A 30 -0.09 3.22 12.49
C GLY A 30 -0.76 1.87 12.69
N SER A 31 -1.26 1.66 13.89
CA SER A 31 -1.99 0.45 14.27
C SER A 31 -3.18 0.78 15.15
N TRP A 32 -4.10 -0.17 15.24
CA TRP A 32 -5.22 -0.12 16.17
C TRP A 32 -5.51 -1.52 16.70
N ASP A 33 -6.11 -1.59 17.88
CA ASP A 33 -6.72 -2.81 18.39
C ASP A 33 -8.18 -2.85 17.95
N THR A 34 -8.66 -4.02 17.49
CA THR A 34 -10.08 -4.23 17.18
C THR A 34 -10.96 -3.84 18.37
N TYR A 35 -10.51 -4.16 19.58
CA TYR A 35 -11.08 -3.61 20.82
C TYR A 35 -10.40 -2.29 21.17
N ASN A 36 -11.08 -1.17 20.91
CA ASN A 36 -10.61 0.14 21.31
C ASN A 36 -11.57 0.76 22.33
N ALA A 37 -11.05 1.17 23.49
CA ALA A 37 -11.82 1.76 24.57
C ALA A 37 -12.53 3.07 24.15
N ASP A 38 -11.89 3.84 23.26
CA ASP A 38 -12.42 5.09 22.69
C ASP A 38 -13.34 4.84 21.48
N GLY A 39 -13.53 3.58 21.08
CA GLY A 39 -14.41 3.17 19.99
C GLY A 39 -15.88 3.07 20.37
N PRO A 40 -16.77 2.88 19.38
CA PRO A 40 -18.20 2.62 19.59
C PRO A 40 -18.44 1.37 20.44
N SER A 41 -19.48 1.38 21.28
CA SER A 41 -19.92 0.20 22.04
C SER A 41 -20.86 -0.66 21.22
N TRP A 42 -20.75 -2.00 21.29
CA TRP A 42 -21.79 -2.87 20.71
C TRP A 42 -23.20 -2.55 21.27
N SER A 43 -23.25 -2.15 22.54
CA SER A 43 -24.48 -1.82 23.27
C SER A 43 -25.14 -0.52 22.85
N ASP A 44 -24.50 0.29 22.00
CA ASP A 44 -25.04 1.57 21.55
C ASP A 44 -26.02 1.39 20.37
N PHE A 45 -26.04 0.21 19.73
CA PHE A 45 -26.87 -0.12 18.56
C PHE A 45 -26.74 0.87 17.39
N THR A 46 -25.64 1.63 17.36
CA THR A 46 -25.27 2.56 16.28
C THR A 46 -23.86 2.29 15.76
N THR A 47 -23.21 1.22 16.22
CA THR A 47 -21.84 0.87 15.83
C THR A 47 -21.82 0.47 14.37
N PRO A 48 -21.09 1.17 13.50
CA PRO A 48 -21.06 0.79 12.10
C PRO A 48 -20.27 -0.50 11.87
N THR A 49 -20.64 -1.26 10.84
CA THR A 49 -19.77 -2.33 10.33
C THR A 49 -18.59 -1.70 9.60
N TYR A 50 -17.37 -2.14 9.89
CA TYR A 50 -16.16 -1.67 9.20
C TYR A 50 -15.26 -2.84 8.80
N THR A 51 -14.73 -2.76 7.58
CA THR A 51 -13.54 -3.52 7.16
C THR A 51 -12.27 -2.95 7.80
N GLY A 52 -11.16 -3.68 7.73
CA GLY A 52 -9.87 -3.17 8.23
C GLY A 52 -9.38 -1.92 7.48
N GLN A 53 -9.59 -1.91 6.16
CA GLN A 53 -9.20 -0.78 5.32
C GLN A 53 -10.00 0.49 5.60
N GLU A 54 -11.30 0.37 5.89
CA GLU A 54 -12.12 1.53 6.25
C GLU A 54 -11.75 2.10 7.62
N VAL A 55 -11.42 1.24 8.59
CA VAL A 55 -10.89 1.71 9.89
C VAL A 55 -9.57 2.45 9.70
N ALA A 56 -8.66 1.92 8.87
CA ALA A 56 -7.41 2.60 8.57
C ALA A 56 -7.64 3.99 7.94
N ALA A 57 -8.58 4.11 6.99
CA ALA A 57 -8.94 5.40 6.42
C ALA A 57 -9.61 6.35 7.42
N LEU A 58 -10.43 5.82 8.33
CA LEU A 58 -11.06 6.60 9.40
C LEU A 58 -10.03 7.17 10.39
N LEU A 59 -9.03 6.38 10.76
CA LEU A 59 -8.00 6.74 11.73
C LEU A 59 -6.86 7.60 11.14
N PHE A 60 -6.44 7.28 9.92
CA PHE A 60 -5.22 7.83 9.32
C PHE A 60 -5.49 8.72 8.09
N GLY A 61 -6.75 8.86 7.68
CA GLY A 61 -7.20 9.68 6.55
C GLY A 61 -7.12 8.96 5.19
N GLY A 62 -7.48 9.66 4.11
CA GLY A 62 -7.40 9.10 2.75
C GLY A 62 -8.58 8.18 2.37
N SER A 63 -8.35 7.34 1.35
CA SER A 63 -9.33 6.35 0.87
C SER A 63 -8.98 4.97 1.41
N PHE A 64 -9.99 4.15 1.74
CA PHE A 64 -9.78 2.78 2.22
C PHE A 64 -8.96 1.93 1.23
N SER A 65 -9.14 2.17 -0.08
CA SER A 65 -8.38 1.51 -1.16
C SER A 65 -6.87 1.75 -1.11
N ASN A 66 -6.43 2.76 -0.35
CA ASN A 66 -5.02 3.13 -0.26
C ASN A 66 -4.30 2.40 0.88
N TYR A 67 -4.97 1.49 1.57
CA TYR A 67 -4.44 0.76 2.71
C TYR A 67 -4.35 -0.74 2.44
N ALA A 68 -3.27 -1.34 2.91
CA ALA A 68 -3.16 -2.77 3.18
C ALA A 68 -3.00 -2.97 4.69
N ILE A 69 -3.60 -4.02 5.22
CA ILE A 69 -3.64 -4.33 6.65
C ILE A 69 -2.81 -5.58 6.93
N SER A 70 -2.13 -5.56 8.07
CA SER A 70 -1.48 -6.75 8.61
C SER A 70 -1.83 -6.98 10.06
N THR A 71 -1.78 -8.24 10.50
CA THR A 71 -1.87 -8.62 11.92
C THR A 71 -0.55 -9.18 12.47
N VAL A 72 0.53 -9.13 11.69
CA VAL A 72 1.82 -9.77 12.03
C VAL A 72 2.79 -8.78 12.65
N SER A 73 3.11 -7.69 11.94
CA SER A 73 4.12 -6.73 12.38
C SER A 73 4.02 -5.39 11.64
N THR A 74 4.90 -4.46 11.98
CA THR A 74 5.09 -3.17 11.30
C THR A 74 6.04 -3.26 10.10
N ASP A 75 6.52 -4.45 9.71
CA ASP A 75 7.40 -4.64 8.55
C ASP A 75 6.57 -4.69 7.26
N PRO A 76 6.76 -3.77 6.30
CA PRO A 76 6.05 -3.78 5.02
C PRO A 76 6.23 -5.06 4.20
N LEU A 77 7.29 -5.82 4.43
CA LEU A 77 7.53 -7.10 3.74
C LEU A 77 6.73 -8.27 4.35
N ALA A 78 6.12 -8.07 5.52
CA ALA A 78 5.36 -9.09 6.25
C ALA A 78 3.84 -8.91 6.15
N ILE A 79 3.34 -8.02 5.28
CA ILE A 79 1.91 -7.76 5.09
C ILE A 79 1.19 -9.05 4.66
N ASN A 80 0.22 -9.48 5.47
CA ASN A 80 -0.58 -10.69 5.23
C ASN A 80 -1.98 -10.40 4.67
N ASN A 81 -2.40 -9.14 4.53
CA ASN A 81 -3.73 -8.73 4.05
C ASN A 81 -4.88 -9.32 4.90
N MET A 82 -4.62 -9.48 6.19
CA MET A 82 -5.57 -9.98 7.17
C MET A 82 -5.90 -8.91 8.20
N VAL A 83 -7.06 -9.03 8.83
CA VAL A 83 -7.56 -8.15 9.89
C VAL A 83 -8.27 -8.97 10.96
N TRP A 84 -8.13 -8.57 12.21
CA TRP A 84 -8.96 -9.05 13.31
C TRP A 84 -10.32 -8.36 13.28
N LEU A 85 -11.40 -9.14 13.17
CA LEU A 85 -12.77 -8.64 13.21
C LEU A 85 -13.47 -9.20 14.42
N ASP A 86 -14.23 -8.35 15.08
CA ASP A 86 -15.24 -8.78 16.05
C ASP A 86 -16.50 -9.19 15.29
N GLN A 87 -17.14 -10.28 15.73
CA GLN A 87 -18.40 -10.81 15.23
C GLN A 87 -19.42 -10.83 16.36
N ILE A 88 -20.55 -10.13 16.21
CA ILE A 88 -21.51 -9.96 17.30
C ILE A 88 -22.10 -11.31 17.72
N TYR A 89 -22.10 -11.56 19.03
CA TYR A 89 -22.50 -12.83 19.66
C TYR A 89 -21.64 -14.05 19.31
N ILE A 90 -20.49 -13.88 18.65
CA ILE A 90 -19.59 -14.97 18.26
C ILE A 90 -18.19 -14.78 18.86
N GLY A 91 -17.57 -13.62 18.68
CA GLY A 91 -16.21 -13.33 19.15
C GLY A 91 -15.30 -12.74 18.09
N VAL A 92 -14.00 -12.61 18.40
CA VAL A 92 -12.99 -12.06 17.49
C VAL A 92 -12.28 -13.17 16.72
N ASP A 93 -12.17 -13.02 15.39
CA ASP A 93 -11.42 -13.95 14.54
C ASP A 93 -10.73 -13.21 13.36
N LEU A 94 -9.86 -13.93 12.65
CA LEU A 94 -9.00 -13.39 11.60
C LEU A 94 -9.62 -13.58 10.21
N PHE A 95 -9.79 -12.49 9.48
CA PHE A 95 -10.37 -12.49 8.12
C PHE A 95 -9.52 -11.69 7.14
N GLY A 96 -9.86 -11.75 5.85
CA GLY A 96 -9.27 -10.87 4.85
C GLY A 96 -9.59 -9.40 5.15
N GLU A 97 -8.65 -8.49 4.87
CA GLU A 97 -8.72 -7.06 5.22
C GLU A 97 -9.97 -6.30 4.73
N SER A 98 -10.62 -6.81 3.69
CA SER A 98 -11.84 -6.27 3.07
C SER A 98 -13.11 -7.04 3.43
N TYR A 99 -13.02 -8.05 4.30
CA TYR A 99 -14.16 -8.86 4.71
C TYR A 99 -15.15 -8.05 5.56
N ARG A 100 -16.44 -8.22 5.25
CA ARG A 100 -17.57 -7.62 5.98
C ARG A 100 -18.75 -8.58 5.94
N VAL A 101 -19.43 -8.71 7.06
CA VAL A 101 -20.80 -9.23 7.14
C VAL A 101 -21.69 -8.14 7.73
N ASP A 102 -22.80 -7.90 7.05
CA ASP A 102 -23.89 -7.02 7.46
C ASP A 102 -25.18 -7.71 7.00
N SER A 103 -25.76 -8.49 7.92
CA SER A 103 -26.75 -9.52 7.61
C SER A 103 -28.11 -8.94 7.21
N ASN A 104 -28.44 -7.76 7.73
CA ASN A 104 -29.66 -7.01 7.39
C ASN A 104 -29.39 -5.84 6.43
N ASN A 105 -28.13 -5.61 6.05
CA ASN A 105 -27.69 -4.56 5.14
C ASN A 105 -28.08 -3.15 5.63
N ASN A 106 -28.00 -2.91 6.94
CA ASN A 106 -28.31 -1.61 7.55
C ASN A 106 -27.05 -0.78 7.86
N GLY A 107 -25.85 -1.34 7.67
CA GLY A 107 -24.55 -0.73 7.95
C GLY A 107 -24.15 -0.75 9.42
N ILE A 108 -24.88 -1.45 10.28
CA ILE A 108 -24.74 -1.47 11.74
C ILE A 108 -24.37 -2.87 12.20
N TYR A 109 -23.48 -2.94 13.18
CA TYR A 109 -23.14 -4.15 13.93
C TYR A 109 -24.22 -4.38 14.99
N ASP A 110 -25.32 -5.05 14.62
CA ASP A 110 -26.47 -5.26 15.51
C ASP A 110 -27.13 -6.64 15.44
N ILE A 111 -26.85 -7.45 14.42
CA ILE A 111 -27.39 -8.81 14.25
C ILE A 111 -26.29 -9.86 14.29
N ASN A 112 -26.57 -11.00 14.94
CA ASN A 112 -25.68 -12.15 15.04
C ASN A 112 -24.93 -12.44 13.73
N GLY A 113 -23.59 -12.41 13.81
CA GLY A 113 -22.70 -12.64 12.68
C GLY A 113 -22.22 -11.38 11.96
N ASP A 114 -22.80 -10.21 12.22
CA ASP A 114 -22.28 -8.95 11.69
C ASP A 114 -20.85 -8.73 12.19
N THR A 115 -20.01 -8.16 11.33
CA THR A 115 -18.58 -7.99 11.61
C THR A 115 -18.16 -6.53 11.65
N THR A 116 -17.20 -6.21 12.50
CA THR A 116 -16.53 -4.90 12.47
C THR A 116 -15.10 -4.98 12.99
N ALA A 117 -14.21 -4.21 12.35
CA ALA A 117 -12.80 -4.11 12.72
C ALA A 117 -12.54 -3.11 13.87
N TRP A 118 -13.59 -2.45 14.38
CA TRP A 118 -13.47 -1.44 15.44
C TRP A 118 -14.74 -1.37 16.29
N VAL A 119 -14.71 -2.01 17.46
CA VAL A 119 -15.80 -2.01 18.43
C VAL A 119 -15.31 -2.36 19.83
N ARG A 120 -15.96 -1.80 20.85
CA ARG A 120 -15.77 -2.21 22.24
C ARG A 120 -16.72 -3.37 22.58
N ASP A 121 -16.36 -4.59 22.18
CA ASP A 121 -17.12 -5.82 22.47
C ASP A 121 -16.23 -7.00 22.91
N ASN A 122 -16.24 -8.12 22.18
CA ASN A 122 -15.68 -9.41 22.57
C ASN A 122 -14.15 -9.36 22.71
N GLY A 123 -13.50 -8.44 22.01
CA GLY A 123 -12.05 -8.26 22.07
C GLY A 123 -11.48 -7.67 23.37
N GLN A 124 -12.30 -7.44 24.41
CA GLN A 124 -11.86 -6.80 25.66
C GLN A 124 -10.66 -7.51 26.30
N GLY A 125 -9.56 -6.77 26.47
CA GLY A 125 -8.33 -7.29 27.09
C GLY A 125 -7.47 -8.16 26.16
N GLY A 126 -7.85 -8.31 24.89
CA GLY A 126 -7.06 -8.99 23.86
C GLY A 126 -6.13 -8.04 23.12
N GLY A 127 -5.03 -8.56 22.58
CA GLY A 127 -4.06 -7.84 21.75
C GLY A 127 -4.34 -8.06 20.25
N TYR A 128 -5.54 -7.71 19.80
CA TYR A 128 -5.99 -7.92 18.43
C TYR A 128 -5.54 -6.76 17.54
N ILE A 129 -4.22 -6.62 17.43
CA ILE A 129 -3.59 -5.48 16.77
C ILE A 129 -3.59 -5.66 15.26
N ASN A 130 -4.09 -4.63 14.59
CA ASN A 130 -4.05 -4.45 13.15
C ASN A 130 -3.08 -3.31 12.82
N TYR A 131 -2.18 -3.54 11.88
CA TYR A 131 -1.17 -2.60 11.39
C TYR A 131 -1.60 -2.10 10.01
N ALA A 132 -1.72 -0.78 9.84
CA ALA A 132 -2.06 -0.16 8.57
C ALA A 132 -0.80 0.26 7.80
N PHE A 133 -0.79 -0.09 6.52
CA PHE A 133 0.22 0.32 5.56
C PHE A 133 -0.42 1.08 4.43
N MET A 134 0.05 2.30 4.15
CA MET A 134 -0.36 3.06 2.98
C MET A 134 0.36 2.51 1.75
N ILE A 135 -0.40 1.97 0.79
CA ILE A 135 0.10 1.33 -0.44
C ILE A 135 0.08 2.25 -1.66
N GLU A 136 -0.72 3.32 -1.63
CA GLU A 136 -0.69 4.36 -2.65
C GLU A 136 -0.22 5.69 -2.06
N GLN A 137 1.03 6.02 -2.33
CA GLN A 137 1.54 7.37 -2.17
C GLN A 137 1.24 8.12 -3.48
N THR A 138 0.08 8.76 -3.59
CA THR A 138 -0.17 10.07 -4.22
C THR A 138 -1.59 10.12 -4.81
N PRO A 139 -2.49 10.98 -4.29
CA PRO A 139 -3.62 11.48 -5.07
C PRO A 139 -3.07 12.24 -6.30
N GLY A 140 -3.07 11.60 -7.48
CA GLY A 140 -2.83 12.28 -8.76
C GLY A 140 -1.39 12.43 -9.26
N GLY A 141 -0.47 11.51 -8.97
CA GLY A 141 0.91 11.64 -9.47
C GLY A 141 1.57 10.32 -9.81
N THR A 142 1.52 9.92 -11.08
CA THR A 142 2.61 9.11 -11.65
C THR A 142 3.89 9.88 -11.41
N VAL A 143 4.77 9.41 -10.52
CA VAL A 143 6.11 10.00 -10.36
C VAL A 143 6.77 9.99 -11.74
N PRO A 144 7.01 11.15 -12.38
CA PRO A 144 7.67 11.18 -13.66
C PRO A 144 9.05 10.54 -13.49
N ALA A 145 9.46 9.68 -14.42
CA ALA A 145 10.77 9.03 -14.38
C ALA A 145 11.86 10.04 -13.98
N PRO A 146 12.86 9.66 -13.16
CA PRO A 146 13.83 10.61 -12.65
C PRO A 146 14.42 11.40 -13.82
N GLY A 147 14.14 12.71 -13.88
CA GLY A 147 14.66 13.58 -14.95
C GLY A 147 16.19 13.54 -15.04
N THR A 148 16.86 13.06 -13.99
CA THR A 148 18.29 12.74 -13.92
C THR A 148 18.73 11.70 -14.94
N LEU A 149 17.92 10.68 -15.27
CA LEU A 149 18.26 9.67 -16.28
C LEU A 149 18.17 10.24 -17.70
N LEU A 150 17.17 11.08 -17.95
CA LEU A 150 17.08 11.83 -19.20
C LEU A 150 18.26 12.81 -19.34
N LEU A 151 18.60 13.52 -18.27
CA LEU A 151 19.73 14.45 -18.25
C LEU A 151 21.07 13.74 -18.43
N LEU A 152 21.24 12.57 -17.81
CA LEU A 152 22.41 11.70 -18.00
C LEU A 152 22.48 11.18 -19.44
N GLY A 153 21.36 10.73 -20.00
CA GLY A 153 21.27 10.29 -21.38
C GLY A 153 21.63 11.38 -22.39
N ILE A 154 21.08 12.59 -22.23
CA ILE A 154 21.41 13.75 -23.06
C ILE A 154 22.87 14.15 -22.86
N GLY A 155 23.39 14.14 -21.63
CA GLY A 155 24.78 14.46 -21.32
C GLY A 155 25.77 13.52 -22.02
N LEU A 156 25.50 12.21 -22.01
CA LEU A 156 26.32 11.20 -22.70
C LEU A 156 26.22 11.31 -24.24
N ALA A 157 25.03 11.63 -24.76
CA ALA A 157 24.83 11.88 -26.19
C ALA A 157 25.59 13.14 -26.66
N ALA A 158 25.55 14.22 -25.88
CA ALA A 158 26.30 15.44 -26.18
C ALA A 158 27.82 15.21 -26.12
N LEU A 159 28.30 14.42 -25.15
CA LEU A 159 29.72 14.12 -25.00
C LEU A 159 30.26 13.26 -26.16
N SER A 160 29.47 12.30 -26.63
CA SER A 160 29.83 11.43 -27.76
C SER A 160 29.81 12.17 -29.11
N LEU A 161 28.91 13.15 -29.29
CA LEU A 161 28.94 14.06 -30.45
C LEU A 161 30.19 14.94 -30.45
N ARG A 162 30.58 15.48 -29.28
CA ARG A 162 31.79 16.31 -29.14
C ARG A 162 33.07 15.50 -29.43
N ALA A 163 33.15 14.27 -28.95
CA ALA A 163 34.30 13.39 -29.18
C ALA A 163 34.51 13.06 -30.67
N LYS A 164 33.42 12.90 -31.44
CA LYS A 164 33.50 12.66 -32.90
C LYS A 164 33.97 13.88 -33.69
N LEU A 165 33.61 15.08 -33.26
CA LEU A 165 34.00 16.33 -33.93
C LEU A 165 35.47 16.68 -33.67
N ALA A 166 36.00 16.37 -32.47
CA ALA A 166 37.40 16.63 -32.11
C ALA A 166 38.41 15.64 -32.74
N ALA A 167 37.94 14.52 -33.28
CA ALA A 167 38.77 13.49 -33.92
C ALA A 167 38.85 13.62 -35.46
N ARG A 168 38.32 14.72 -36.02
CA ARG A 168 38.47 15.14 -37.42
C ARG A 168 39.50 16.24 -37.52
#